data_AF-T1IKE4-F1
#
_entry.id   AF-T1IKE4-F1
#
_cell.length_a   1.000
_cell.length_b   1.000
_cell.length_c   1.000
_cell.angle_alpha   90.00
_cell.angle_beta   90.00
_cell.angle_gamma   90.00
#
_symmetry.space_group_name_H-M   'P 1'
#
loop_
_entity.id
_entity.type
_entity.pdbx_description
1 polymer ?
#
loop_
_entity_poly.entity_id
_entity_poly.type
_entity_poly.pdbx_seq_one_letter_code
_entity_poly.pdbx_strand_id
1 'polypeptide(L)'
;MAPVPGKSGWVREQVQRQSGATAGQWDVYFYPPGQQVKLRSRPEVRSYCENELNEPYVAADYDWKPSQKPVDTVVQEPSTE
;
A
#
# COMPACT_ATOMS: atom_id res chain seq x y z
N MET A 1 -10.00 0.56 -3.10
CA MET A 1 -9.38 1.81 -2.58
C MET A 1 -10.20 2.29 -1.40
N ALA A 2 -9.56 2.78 -0.33
CA ALA A 2 -10.21 3.25 0.89
C ALA A 2 -9.63 4.61 1.31
N PRO A 3 -10.40 5.52 1.93
CA PRO A 3 -9.87 6.79 2.42
C PRO A 3 -8.85 6.56 3.54
N VAL A 4 -7.85 7.43 3.63
CA VAL A 4 -6.91 7.45 4.75
C VAL A 4 -7.54 8.21 5.93
N PRO A 5 -7.68 7.59 7.11
CA PRO A 5 -8.22 8.30 8.28
C PRO A 5 -7.40 9.55 8.61
N GLY A 6 -8.09 10.66 8.92
CA GLY A 6 -7.43 11.92 9.27
C GLY A 6 -6.75 12.68 8.11
N LYS A 7 -6.71 12.10 6.91
CA LYS A 7 -6.04 12.71 5.74
C LYS A 7 -7.03 12.89 4.58
N SER A 8 -7.61 14.08 4.50
CA SER A 8 -8.60 14.42 3.47
C SER A 8 -8.06 14.25 2.06
N GLY A 9 -8.82 13.53 1.23
CA GLY A 9 -8.50 13.30 -0.19
C GLY A 9 -7.36 12.31 -0.44
N TRP A 10 -6.69 11.82 0.60
CA TRP A 10 -5.75 10.71 0.49
C TRP A 10 -6.49 9.39 0.36
N VAL A 11 -5.96 8.53 -0.51
CA VAL A 11 -6.54 7.22 -0.77
C VAL A 11 -5.50 6.13 -0.58
N ARG A 12 -5.90 5.08 0.12
CA ARG A 12 -5.14 3.84 0.31
C ARG A 12 -5.64 2.77 -0.63
N GLU A 13 -4.71 2.09 -1.29
CA GLU A 13 -4.98 0.93 -2.12
C GLU A 13 -4.22 -0.28 -1.61
N GLN A 14 -4.86 -1.43 -1.68
CA GLN A 14 -4.25 -2.71 -1.35
C GLN A 14 -4.37 -3.59 -2.58
N VAL A 15 -3.25 -4.16 -3.00
CA VAL A 15 -3.18 -5.00 -4.20
C VAL A 15 -2.60 -6.35 -3.81
N GLN A 16 -3.33 -7.42 -4.12
CA GLN A 16 -2.83 -8.77 -3.93
C GLN A 16 -1.91 -9.16 -5.08
N ARG A 17 -0.75 -9.72 -4.76
CA ARG A 17 0.16 -10.32 -5.73
C ARG A 17 -0.49 -11.58 -6.30
N GLN A 18 -0.63 -11.63 -7.62
CA GLN A 18 -1.31 -12.75 -8.30
C GLN A 18 -0.37 -13.90 -8.67
N SER A 19 0.95 -13.68 -8.69
CA SER A 19 1.91 -14.65 -9.23
C SER A 19 3.26 -14.62 -8.51
N GLY A 20 4.07 -15.65 -8.75
CA GLY A 20 5.41 -15.84 -8.18
C GLY A 20 5.40 -16.38 -6.75
N ALA A 21 6.60 -16.47 -6.15
CA ALA A 21 6.80 -17.04 -4.81
C ALA A 21 6.07 -16.29 -3.67
N THR A 22 5.55 -15.08 -3.95
CA THR A 22 4.82 -14.26 -2.98
C THR A 22 3.36 -14.03 -3.40
N ALA A 23 2.83 -14.84 -4.32
CA ALA A 23 1.41 -14.81 -4.65
C ALA A 23 0.56 -14.98 -3.39
N GLY A 24 -0.49 -14.18 -3.28
CA GLY A 24 -1.34 -14.12 -2.08
C GLY A 24 -0.92 -13.04 -1.06
N GLN A 25 0.33 -12.56 -1.10
CA GLN A 25 0.74 -11.40 -0.30
C GLN A 25 0.13 -10.10 -0.83
N TRP A 26 0.03 -9.10 0.05
CA TRP A 26 -0.61 -7.82 -0.23
C TRP A 26 0.41 -6.68 -0.18
N ASP A 27 0.42 -5.86 -1.22
CA ASP A 27 1.12 -4.58 -1.25
C ASP A 27 0.15 -3.45 -0.87
N VAL A 28 0.65 -2.48 -0.11
CA VAL A 28 -0.10 -1.28 0.30
C VAL A 28 0.47 -0.06 -0.40
N TYR A 29 -0.42 0.74 -0.99
CA TYR A 29 -0.08 1.97 -1.68
C TYR A 29 -0.92 3.14 -1.17
N PHE A 30 -0.34 4.32 -1.20
CA PHE A 30 -1.02 5.57 -0.89
C PHE A 30 -0.98 6.51 -2.09
N TYR A 31 -2.10 7.18 -2.32
CA TYR A 31 -2.30 8.18 -3.37
C TYR A 31 -2.65 9.51 -2.72
N PRO A 32 -1.90 10.58 -3.00
CA PRO A 32 -2.21 11.92 -2.52
C PRO A 32 -3.44 12.53 -3.23
N PRO A 33 -4.08 13.54 -2.60
CA PRO A 33 -5.24 14.20 -3.18
C PRO A 33 -4.89 14.87 -4.51
N GLY A 34 -5.71 14.61 -5.53
CA GLY A 34 -5.55 15.22 -6.85
C GLY A 34 -4.33 14.75 -7.64
N GLN A 35 -3.59 13.75 -7.14
CA GLN A 35 -2.42 13.20 -7.82
C GLN A 35 -2.54 11.70 -8.04
N GLN A 36 -1.96 11.23 -9.14
CA GLN A 36 -1.88 9.82 -9.49
C GLN A 36 -0.52 9.21 -9.09
N VAL A 37 0.22 9.88 -8.21
CA VAL A 37 1.50 9.38 -7.68
C VAL A 37 1.23 8.21 -6.73
N LYS A 38 1.93 7.11 -6.96
CA LYS A 38 1.80 5.88 -6.19
C LYS A 38 2.94 5.74 -5.19
N LEU A 39 2.65 6.01 -3.92
CA LEU A 39 3.63 5.94 -2.84
C LEU A 39 3.60 4.54 -2.22
N ARG A 40 4.74 3.85 -2.21
CA ARG A 40 4.84 2.42 -1.86
C ARG A 40 5.67 2.16 -0.60
N SER A 41 6.14 3.21 0.06
CA SER A 41 6.95 3.10 1.27
C SER A 41 6.80 4.31 2.20
N ARG A 42 7.16 4.10 3.47
CA ARG A 42 7.20 5.16 4.50
C ARG A 42 8.07 6.36 4.12
N PRO A 43 9.33 6.19 3.66
CA PRO A 43 10.15 7.34 3.27
C PRO A 43 9.57 8.10 2.07
N GLU A 44 8.94 7.42 1.10
CA GLU A 44 8.29 8.12 -0.01
C GLU A 44 7.11 8.98 0.47
N VAL A 45 6.23 8.43 1.31
CA VAL A 45 5.10 9.20 1.87
C VAL A 45 5.61 10.37 2.70
N ARG A 46 6.65 10.15 3.50
CA ARG A 46 7.27 11.20 4.30
C ARG A 46 7.82 12.33 3.43
N SER A 47 8.68 12.00 2.46
CA SER A 47 9.26 12.98 1.54
C SER A 47 8.18 13.72 0.75
N TYR A 48 7.11 13.03 0.36
CA TYR A 48 6.00 13.68 -0.33
C TYR A 48 5.25 14.66 0.59
N CYS A 49 4.96 14.29 1.83
CA CYS A 49 4.33 15.20 2.80
C CYS A 49 5.21 16.42 3.07
N GLU A 50 6.49 16.20 3.37
CA GLU A 50 7.41 17.26 3.80
C GLU A 50 7.82 18.18 2.63
N ASN A 51 8.03 17.65 1.43
CA ASN A 51 8.52 18.43 0.28
C ASN A 51 7.41 18.96 -0.64
N GLU A 52 6.40 18.14 -0.96
CA GLU A 52 5.37 18.52 -1.95
C GLU A 52 4.17 19.20 -1.29
N LEU A 53 3.75 18.73 -0.11
CA LEU A 53 2.63 19.31 0.63
C LEU A 53 3.07 20.32 1.69
N ASN A 54 4.37 20.36 2.03
CA ASN A 54 4.90 21.14 3.15
C ASN A 54 4.12 20.87 4.46
N GLU A 55 3.70 19.62 4.66
CA GLU A 55 2.96 19.13 5.81
C GLU A 55 3.82 18.21 6.67
N PRO A 56 3.63 18.19 8.00
CA PRO A 56 4.32 17.24 8.86
C PRO A 56 3.87 15.80 8.55
N TYR A 57 4.83 14.89 8.43
CA TYR A 57 4.55 13.46 8.29
C TYR A 57 4.20 12.84 9.65
N VAL A 58 2.96 12.36 9.78
CA VAL A 58 2.48 11.62 10.95
C VAL A 58 2.31 10.15 10.59
N ALA A 59 3.24 9.31 11.05
CA ALA A 59 3.27 7.89 10.67
C ALA A 59 2.01 7.10 11.09
N ALA A 60 1.29 7.55 12.12
CA ALA A 60 0.08 6.89 12.61
C ALA A 60 -1.11 6.98 11.64
N ASP A 61 -1.13 7.99 10.76
CA ASP A 61 -2.21 8.18 9.78
C ASP A 61 -2.13 7.16 8.64
N TYR A 62 -0.94 6.59 8.42
CA TYR A 62 -0.66 5.70 7.30
C TYR A 62 -0.57 4.25 7.76
N ASP A 63 -1.67 3.51 7.65
CA ASP A 63 -1.68 2.08 7.96
C ASP A 63 -1.06 1.24 6.84
N TRP A 64 0.18 0.82 7.06
CA TRP A 64 0.94 -0.05 6.16
C TRP A 64 0.59 -1.53 6.31
N LYS A 65 -0.26 -1.91 7.28
CA LYS A 65 -0.64 -3.30 7.48
C LYS A 65 -1.72 -3.71 6.50
N PRO A 66 -1.51 -4.75 5.67
CA PRO A 66 -2.59 -5.23 4.82
C PRO A 66 -3.75 -5.71 5.70
N SER A 67 -4.97 -5.38 5.30
CA SER A 67 -6.20 -5.65 6.06
C SER A 67 -6.61 -7.12 6.00
N GLN A 68 -6.05 -7.90 5.08
CA GLN A 68 -6.28 -9.35 5.00
C GLN A 68 -5.18 -10.11 5.72
N LYS A 69 -5.60 -11.16 6.43
CA LYS A 69 -4.67 -12.17 6.97
C LYS A 69 -3.86 -12.74 5.81
N PRO A 70 -2.56 -13.00 5.98
CA PRO A 70 -1.82 -13.75 4.99
C PRO A 70 -2.61 -15.03 4.71
N VAL A 71 -3.01 -15.23 3.47
CA VAL A 71 -3.46 -16.56 3.05
C VAL A 71 -2.20 -17.40 3.15
N ASP A 72 -2.17 -18.36 4.06
CA ASP A 72 -1.15 -19.41 4.05
C ASP A 72 -1.30 -20.11 2.71
N THR A 73 -0.51 -19.69 1.72
CA THR A 73 -0.50 -20.26 0.38
C THR A 73 0.00 -21.69 0.52
N VAL A 74 -0.92 -22.66 0.53
CA VAL A 74 -0.63 -24.04 0.15
C VAL A 74 -0.01 -23.96 -1.24
N VAL A 75 1.28 -24.25 -1.31
CA VAL A 75 2.06 -24.35 -2.54
C VAL A 75 1.39 -25.39 -3.43
N GLN A 76 0.65 -24.94 -4.44
CA GLN A 76 0.32 -25.82 -5.56
C GLN A 76 1.47 -25.73 -6.55
N GLU A 77 2.27 -26.79 -6.56
CA GLU A 77 3.32 -27.02 -7.55
C GLU A 77 2.70 -27.01 -8.95
N PRO A 78 3.21 -26.23 -9.91
CA PRO A 78 2.71 -26.31 -11.28
C PRO A 78 3.09 -27.68 -11.85
N SER A 79 2.09 -28.51 -12.16
CA SER A 79 2.28 -29.72 -12.94
C SER A 79 2.78 -29.34 -14.34
N THR A 80 3.97 -29.81 -14.66
CA THR A 80 4.55 -29.80 -16.00
C THR A 80 3.73 -30.69 -16.93
N GLU A 81 3.37 -30.20 -18.11
CA GLU A 81 3.04 -31.02 -19.28
C GLU A 81 4.18 -30.89 -20.31
#